data_AF-A0A2G6FKY6-F1
#
_entry.id   AF-A0A2G6FKY6-F1
#
_cell.length_a   1.000
_cell.length_b   1.000
_cell.length_c   1.000
_cell.angle_alpha   90.00
_cell.angle_beta   90.00
_cell.angle_gamma   90.00
#
_symmetry.space_group_name_H-M   'P 1'
#
loop_
_entity.id
_entity.type
_entity.pdbx_description
1 polymer ?
#
loop_
_entity_poly.entity_id
_entity_poly.type
_entity_poly.pdbx_seq_one_letter_code
_entity_poly.pdbx_strand_id
1 'polypeptide(L)'
;MTQLAVLDADAGKMAEEISDYTFLAEDYVARLRSYKDSLQTDPYRLDQINERLDQISQLKRKYGESIRHILDFLQSSEEELNRLDSMDREIGELETEVSELEANVCRLAAELSLARHSTANFLEKQMTAELSSLSFESPTFQVHWEDVSQVPETLRAVGWDRAEFYFSANPGEAVKPFARIASGGELSRLLLAMKCLLARKDMVETVIFDEVDSGIGGEAAEAVARKIQELSSHHQVFCITHLPQIAARGSMHFEVRKMVENGRTRTKVVRLSEEQRVAEIVRMLAGDSATEQTRAWAMELLRGNRRSTAE
;
A
#
# COMPACT_ATOMS: atom_id res chain seq x y z
N MET A 1 48.03 -59.37 -92.14
CA MET A 1 47.51 -58.49 -93.21
C MET A 1 48.60 -58.12 -94.21
N THR A 2 49.75 -57.57 -93.79
CA THR A 2 50.86 -57.17 -94.68
C THR A 2 51.44 -58.29 -95.55
N GLN A 3 51.52 -59.54 -95.06
CA GLN A 3 51.94 -60.69 -95.89
C GLN A 3 50.86 -61.16 -96.88
N LEU A 4 49.57 -60.90 -96.59
CA LEU A 4 48.44 -61.26 -97.46
C LEU A 4 48.21 -60.21 -98.57
N ALA A 5 48.51 -58.94 -98.27
CA ALA A 5 48.44 -57.80 -99.19
C ALA A 5 49.40 -57.92 -100.39
N VAL A 6 50.46 -58.74 -100.28
CA VAL A 6 51.39 -59.01 -101.39
C VAL A 6 50.79 -59.94 -102.44
N LEU A 7 49.75 -60.70 -102.08
CA LEU A 7 49.13 -61.74 -102.92
C LEU A 7 47.73 -61.36 -103.41
N ASP A 8 47.03 -60.45 -102.73
CA ASP A 8 45.67 -59.99 -103.06
C ASP A 8 45.54 -58.46 -102.88
N ALA A 9 45.17 -57.77 -103.96
CA ALA A 9 45.07 -56.32 -104.01
C ALA A 9 43.94 -55.75 -103.13
N ASP A 10 42.84 -56.49 -102.93
CA ASP A 10 41.76 -56.07 -102.03
C ASP A 10 42.17 -56.22 -100.55
N ALA A 11 43.00 -57.22 -100.23
CA ALA A 11 43.63 -57.35 -98.91
C ALA A 11 44.66 -56.23 -98.63
N GLY A 12 45.21 -55.60 -99.68
CA GLY A 12 46.08 -54.42 -99.58
C GLY A 12 45.36 -53.19 -99.03
N LYS A 13 44.16 -52.89 -99.55
CA LYS A 13 43.34 -51.76 -99.06
C LYS A 13 42.93 -51.94 -97.60
N MET A 14 42.52 -53.16 -97.22
CA MET A 14 42.16 -53.46 -95.82
C MET A 14 43.36 -53.37 -94.87
N ALA A 15 44.56 -53.73 -95.33
CA ALA A 15 45.79 -53.61 -94.53
C ALA A 15 46.17 -52.13 -94.30
N GLU A 16 45.96 -51.27 -95.30
CA GLU A 16 46.18 -49.83 -95.23
C GLU A 16 45.16 -49.17 -94.28
N GLU A 17 43.87 -49.48 -94.41
CA GLU A 17 42.83 -49.00 -93.50
C GLU A 17 43.07 -49.42 -92.04
N ILE A 18 43.48 -50.68 -91.80
CA ILE A 18 43.82 -51.14 -90.44
C ILE A 18 45.06 -50.40 -89.90
N SER A 19 46.04 -50.13 -90.76
CA SER A 19 47.21 -49.34 -90.36
C SER A 19 46.80 -47.92 -89.97
N ASP A 20 45.93 -47.28 -90.76
CA ASP A 20 45.41 -45.95 -90.49
C ASP A 20 44.60 -45.90 -89.19
N TYR A 21 43.74 -46.90 -88.93
CA TYR A 21 43.04 -47.02 -87.65
C TYR A 21 43.99 -47.26 -86.48
N THR A 22 45.10 -47.98 -86.70
CA THR A 22 46.12 -48.21 -85.66
C THR A 22 46.84 -46.90 -85.32
N PHE A 23 47.26 -46.13 -86.32
CA PHE A 23 47.85 -44.81 -86.10
C PHE A 23 46.87 -43.83 -85.44
N LEU A 24 45.60 -43.86 -85.84
CA LEU A 24 44.55 -43.05 -85.22
C LEU A 24 44.33 -43.43 -83.75
N ALA A 25 44.33 -44.73 -83.42
CA ALA A 25 44.23 -45.20 -82.05
C ALA A 25 45.44 -44.77 -81.20
N GLU A 26 46.65 -44.83 -81.76
CA GLU A 26 47.86 -44.35 -81.09
C GLU A 26 47.82 -42.83 -80.81
N ASP A 27 47.34 -42.04 -81.75
CA ASP A 27 47.14 -40.59 -81.56
C ASP A 27 46.11 -40.30 -80.45
N TYR A 28 44.98 -41.02 -80.43
CA TYR A 28 44.00 -40.87 -79.35
C TYR A 28 44.54 -41.31 -77.99
N VAL A 29 45.37 -42.36 -77.93
CA VAL A 29 46.04 -42.77 -76.68
C VAL A 29 47.01 -41.69 -76.20
N ALA A 30 47.77 -41.07 -77.11
CA ALA A 30 48.65 -39.96 -76.78
C ALA A 30 47.87 -38.75 -76.26
N ARG A 31 46.77 -38.38 -76.92
CA ARG A 31 45.88 -37.28 -76.50
C ARG A 31 45.23 -37.55 -75.15
N LEU A 32 44.79 -38.77 -74.86
CA LEU A 32 44.25 -39.15 -73.56
C LEU A 32 45.30 -39.10 -72.45
N ARG A 33 46.55 -39.47 -72.73
CA ARG A 33 47.67 -39.31 -71.77
C ARG A 33 47.97 -37.85 -71.49
N SER A 34 48.11 -37.02 -72.52
CA SER A 34 48.31 -35.58 -72.34
C SER A 34 47.14 -34.92 -71.61
N TYR A 35 45.89 -35.33 -71.88
CA TYR A 35 44.73 -34.86 -71.15
C TYR A 35 44.79 -35.26 -69.67
N LYS A 36 45.10 -36.52 -69.37
CA LYS A 36 45.29 -37.01 -67.99
C LYS A 36 46.39 -36.23 -67.26
N ASP A 37 47.53 -35.99 -67.91
CA ASP A 37 48.66 -35.28 -67.30
C ASP A 37 48.38 -33.76 -67.18
N SER A 38 47.47 -33.21 -67.99
CA SER A 38 46.99 -31.83 -67.86
C SER A 38 46.02 -31.62 -66.69
N LEU A 39 45.44 -32.70 -66.14
CA LEU A 39 44.63 -32.63 -64.92
C LEU A 39 45.57 -32.44 -63.73
N GLN A 40 45.86 -31.18 -63.40
CA GLN A 40 46.57 -30.82 -62.18
C GLN A 40 45.74 -31.26 -60.97
N THR A 41 46.15 -32.37 -60.37
CA THR A 41 45.58 -32.85 -59.10
C THR A 41 46.56 -32.42 -58.02
N ASP A 42 46.28 -31.32 -57.35
CA ASP A 42 47.03 -30.89 -56.16
C ASP A 42 46.45 -31.63 -54.95
N PRO A 43 47.10 -32.69 -54.42
CA PRO A 43 46.56 -33.49 -53.34
C PRO A 43 46.43 -32.69 -52.05
N TYR A 44 47.34 -31.75 -51.82
CA TYR A 44 47.30 -30.87 -50.64
C TYR A 44 46.11 -29.93 -50.71
N ARG A 45 45.80 -29.40 -51.89
CA ARG A 45 44.60 -28.59 -52.09
C ARG A 45 43.31 -29.39 -51.88
N LEU A 46 43.29 -30.66 -52.32
CA LEU A 46 42.14 -31.54 -52.12
C LEU A 46 41.91 -31.82 -50.63
N ASP A 47 42.98 -32.10 -49.88
CA ASP A 47 42.90 -32.31 -48.43
C ASP A 47 42.38 -31.06 -47.69
N GLN A 48 42.86 -29.87 -48.04
CA GLN A 48 42.34 -28.61 -47.49
C GLN A 48 40.84 -28.41 -47.75
N ILE A 49 40.37 -28.77 -48.96
CA ILE A 49 38.95 -28.66 -49.32
C ILE A 49 38.12 -29.67 -48.52
N ASN A 50 38.58 -30.91 -48.39
CA ASN A 50 37.90 -31.94 -47.61
C ASN A 50 37.80 -31.54 -46.13
N GLU A 51 38.89 -31.06 -45.53
CA GLU A 51 38.89 -30.57 -44.15
C GLU A 51 37.90 -29.41 -43.96
N ARG A 52 37.84 -28.48 -44.91
CA ARG A 52 36.88 -27.38 -44.88
C ARG A 52 35.44 -27.86 -45.01
N LEU A 53 35.17 -28.83 -45.88
CA LEU A 53 33.84 -29.42 -46.05
C LEU A 53 33.38 -30.20 -44.82
N ASP A 54 34.30 -30.91 -44.15
CA ASP A 54 34.03 -31.61 -42.90
C ASP A 54 33.69 -30.63 -41.77
N GLN A 55 34.46 -29.54 -41.63
CA GLN A 55 34.15 -28.46 -40.68
C GLN A 55 32.75 -27.89 -40.92
N ILE A 56 32.41 -27.55 -42.16
CA ILE A 56 31.08 -27.03 -42.51
C ILE A 56 30.00 -28.07 -42.22
N SER A 57 30.25 -29.34 -42.50
CA SER A 57 29.30 -30.43 -42.23
C SER A 57 29.03 -30.63 -40.74
N GLN A 58 30.06 -30.54 -39.91
CA GLN A 58 29.91 -30.58 -38.45
C GLN A 58 29.12 -29.38 -37.92
N LEU A 59 29.43 -28.17 -38.41
CA LEU A 59 28.69 -26.96 -38.03
C LEU A 59 27.24 -27.04 -38.49
N LYS A 60 26.97 -27.58 -39.68
CA LYS A 60 25.60 -27.75 -40.19
C LYS A 60 24.76 -28.66 -39.29
N ARG A 61 25.36 -29.76 -38.81
CA ARG A 61 24.70 -30.68 -37.88
C ARG A 61 24.34 -30.04 -36.54
N LYS A 62 25.13 -29.06 -36.08
CA LYS A 62 24.92 -28.41 -34.77
C LYS A 62 24.04 -27.16 -34.84
N TYR A 63 24.18 -26.35 -35.89
CA TYR A 63 23.69 -24.97 -35.92
C TYR A 63 22.82 -24.62 -37.12
N GLY A 64 22.59 -25.56 -38.07
CA GLY A 64 21.58 -25.41 -39.10
C GLY A 64 21.96 -25.96 -40.48
N GLU A 65 20.95 -26.22 -41.32
CA GLU A 65 21.11 -26.96 -42.57
C GLU A 65 21.93 -26.25 -43.67
N SER A 66 22.19 -24.94 -43.51
CA SER A 66 22.92 -24.11 -44.47
C SER A 66 23.98 -23.24 -43.78
N ILE A 67 24.99 -22.77 -44.54
CA ILE A 67 25.99 -21.82 -44.02
C ILE A 67 25.31 -20.54 -43.51
N ARG A 68 24.25 -20.11 -44.18
CA ARG A 68 23.45 -18.96 -43.74
C ARG A 68 22.82 -19.21 -42.37
N HIS A 69 22.18 -20.36 -42.16
CA HIS A 69 21.60 -20.69 -40.85
C HIS A 69 22.65 -20.74 -39.73
N ILE A 70 23.86 -21.24 -40.01
CA ILE A 70 24.96 -21.25 -39.03
C ILE A 70 25.36 -19.81 -38.64
N LEU A 71 25.45 -18.89 -39.61
CA LEU A 71 25.80 -17.50 -39.35
C LEU A 71 24.67 -16.74 -38.65
N ASP A 72 23.41 -16.98 -39.03
CA ASP A 72 22.24 -16.42 -38.35
C ASP A 72 22.19 -16.90 -36.89
N PHE A 73 22.51 -18.18 -36.63
CA PHE A 73 22.62 -18.73 -35.28
C PHE A 73 23.72 -18.06 -34.47
N LEU A 74 24.93 -17.89 -35.05
CA LEU A 74 26.03 -17.17 -34.41
C LEU A 74 25.61 -15.75 -34.01
N GLN A 75 25.04 -14.99 -34.95
CA GLN A 75 24.61 -13.62 -34.67
C GLN A 75 23.56 -13.60 -33.54
N SER A 76 22.54 -14.46 -33.60
CA SER A 76 21.52 -14.52 -32.54
C SER A 76 22.10 -14.90 -31.18
N SER A 77 23.10 -15.79 -31.15
CA SER A 77 23.78 -16.24 -29.94
C SER A 77 24.70 -15.15 -29.37
N GLU A 78 25.40 -14.39 -30.21
CA GLU A 78 26.19 -13.23 -29.79
C GLU A 78 25.29 -12.12 -29.24
N GLU A 79 24.15 -11.85 -29.87
CA GLU A 79 23.16 -10.91 -29.37
C GLU A 79 22.55 -11.36 -28.04
N GLU A 80 22.25 -12.65 -27.88
CA GLU A 80 21.75 -13.22 -26.63
C GLU A 80 22.80 -13.18 -25.52
N LEU A 81 24.05 -13.55 -25.81
CA LEU A 81 25.15 -13.50 -24.85
C LEU A 81 25.38 -12.06 -24.35
N ASN A 82 25.45 -11.09 -25.27
CA ASN A 82 25.59 -9.68 -24.91
C ASN A 82 24.41 -9.17 -24.06
N ARG A 83 23.18 -9.63 -24.34
CA ARG A 83 22.02 -9.32 -23.49
C ARG A 83 22.18 -9.90 -22.08
N LEU A 84 22.54 -11.18 -21.96
CA LEU A 84 22.74 -11.84 -20.67
C LEU A 84 23.85 -11.16 -19.85
N ASP A 85 25.00 -10.87 -20.47
CA ASP A 85 26.11 -10.16 -19.82
C ASP A 85 25.68 -8.76 -19.33
N SER A 86 24.80 -8.09 -20.07
CA SER A 86 24.25 -6.78 -19.66
C SER A 86 23.25 -6.89 -18.50
N MET A 87 22.51 -8.01 -18.41
CA MET A 87 21.50 -8.23 -17.37
C MET A 87 22.14 -8.42 -15.99
N ASP A 88 23.24 -9.15 -15.89
CA ASP A 88 23.94 -9.33 -14.59
C ASP A 88 24.42 -7.99 -14.02
N ARG A 89 24.89 -7.08 -14.89
CA ARG A 89 25.25 -5.72 -14.49
C ARG A 89 24.03 -4.92 -14.03
N GLU A 90 22.93 -4.98 -14.78
CA GLU A 90 21.68 -4.27 -14.44
C GLU A 90 21.08 -4.78 -13.13
N ILE A 91 21.11 -6.10 -12.89
CA ILE A 91 20.69 -6.70 -11.61
C ILE A 91 21.55 -6.16 -10.47
N GLY A 92 22.88 -6.14 -10.61
CA GLY A 92 23.77 -5.62 -9.56
C GLY A 92 23.57 -4.14 -9.28
N GLU A 93 23.29 -3.34 -10.31
CA GLU A 93 22.95 -1.91 -10.17
C GLU A 93 21.63 -1.74 -9.40
N LEU A 94 20.59 -2.51 -9.76
CA LEU A 94 19.28 -2.47 -9.09
C LEU A 94 19.33 -3.00 -7.65
N GLU A 95 20.09 -4.05 -7.37
CA GLU A 95 20.27 -4.57 -6.00
C GLU A 95 20.94 -3.53 -5.09
N THR A 96 21.92 -2.79 -5.62
CA THR A 96 22.56 -1.68 -4.91
C THR A 96 21.55 -0.56 -4.65
N GLU A 97 20.77 -0.16 -5.67
CA GLU A 97 19.74 0.87 -5.53
C GLU A 97 18.67 0.48 -4.50
N VAL A 98 18.19 -0.78 -4.52
CA VAL A 98 17.23 -1.30 -3.54
C VAL A 98 17.80 -1.20 -2.12
N SER A 99 19.04 -1.63 -1.91
CA SER A 99 19.71 -1.57 -0.60
C SER A 99 19.82 -0.12 -0.08
N GLU A 100 20.18 0.82 -0.95
CA GLU A 100 20.25 2.25 -0.59
C GLU A 100 18.87 2.83 -0.24
N LEU A 101 17.84 2.49 -1.01
CA LEU A 101 16.46 2.91 -0.76
C LEU A 101 15.89 2.31 0.53
N GLU A 102 16.17 1.03 0.80
CA GLU A 102 15.80 0.35 2.03
C GLU A 102 16.44 1.00 3.25
N ALA A 103 17.74 1.30 3.20
CA ALA A 103 18.42 2.01 4.27
C ALA A 103 17.82 3.39 4.52
N ASN A 104 17.49 4.13 3.46
CA ASN A 104 16.88 5.45 3.56
C ASN A 104 15.47 5.40 4.15
N VAL A 105 14.62 4.47 3.68
CA VAL A 105 13.24 4.37 4.19
C VAL A 105 13.23 3.90 5.65
N CYS A 106 14.14 3.00 6.04
CA CYS A 106 14.29 2.58 7.44
C CYS A 106 14.70 3.74 8.34
N ARG A 107 15.64 4.58 7.91
CA ARG A 107 16.03 5.79 8.66
C ARG A 107 14.84 6.74 8.84
N LEU A 108 14.08 7.02 7.77
CA LEU A 108 12.90 7.88 7.83
C LEU A 108 11.79 7.29 8.72
N ALA A 109 11.60 5.98 8.68
CA ALA A 109 10.65 5.28 9.53
C ALA A 109 11.05 5.36 11.02
N ALA A 110 12.36 5.28 11.33
CA ALA A 110 12.86 5.46 12.69
C ALA A 110 12.64 6.90 13.19
N GLU A 111 12.88 7.91 12.34
CA GLU A 111 12.60 9.32 12.67
C GLU A 111 11.11 9.55 12.95
N LEU A 112 10.23 8.96 12.12
CA LEU A 112 8.78 9.01 12.33
C LEU A 112 8.36 8.34 13.65
N SER A 113 8.93 7.18 13.95
CA SER A 113 8.68 6.44 15.20
C SER A 113 9.05 7.28 16.42
N LEU A 114 10.25 7.88 16.44
CA LEU A 114 10.69 8.76 17.52
C LEU A 114 9.75 9.96 17.71
N ALA A 115 9.35 10.61 16.63
CA ALA A 115 8.40 11.72 16.67
C ALA A 115 7.03 11.30 17.23
N ARG A 116 6.55 10.11 16.88
CA ARG A 116 5.30 9.54 17.39
C ARG A 116 5.37 9.23 18.87
N HIS A 117 6.42 8.57 19.34
CA HIS A 117 6.60 8.29 20.77
C HIS A 117 6.68 9.58 21.59
N SER A 118 7.39 10.60 21.11
CA SER A 118 7.43 11.91 21.75
C SER A 118 6.04 12.57 21.83
N THR A 119 5.30 12.53 20.72
CA THR A 119 3.93 13.08 20.65
C THR A 119 2.95 12.31 21.51
N ALA A 120 3.08 10.98 21.60
CA ALA A 120 2.25 10.15 22.47
C ALA A 120 2.44 10.50 23.94
N ASN A 121 3.68 10.68 24.40
CA ASN A 121 3.93 11.13 25.79
C ASN A 121 3.29 12.49 26.10
N PHE A 122 3.24 13.39 25.13
CA PHE A 122 2.53 14.66 25.28
C PHE A 122 1.00 14.44 25.32
N LEU A 123 0.47 13.63 24.40
CA LEU A 123 -0.94 13.28 24.34
C LEU A 123 -1.43 12.63 25.65
N GLU A 124 -0.66 11.70 26.22
CA GLU A 124 -0.99 11.02 27.47
C GLU A 124 -1.16 12.00 28.64
N LYS A 125 -0.24 12.95 28.78
CA LYS A 125 -0.30 13.97 29.83
C LYS A 125 -1.51 14.88 29.65
N GLN A 126 -1.73 15.36 28.43
CA GLN A 126 -2.85 16.25 28.13
C GLN A 126 -4.19 15.54 28.32
N MET A 127 -4.33 14.32 27.81
CA MET A 127 -5.55 13.52 27.97
C MET A 127 -5.81 13.21 29.43
N THR A 128 -4.79 12.86 30.21
CA THR A 128 -4.96 12.61 31.65
C THR A 128 -5.45 13.86 32.38
N ALA A 129 -4.89 15.04 32.09
CA ALA A 129 -5.34 16.30 32.67
C ALA A 129 -6.78 16.66 32.26
N GLU A 130 -7.13 16.47 30.98
CA GLU A 130 -8.49 16.69 30.48
C GLU A 130 -9.50 15.74 31.14
N LEU A 131 -9.16 14.47 31.30
CA LEU A 131 -9.99 13.48 31.97
C LEU A 131 -10.16 13.82 33.46
N SER A 132 -9.11 14.24 34.17
CA SER A 132 -9.24 14.70 35.56
C SER A 132 -10.21 15.89 35.67
N SER A 133 -10.25 16.77 34.67
CA SER A 133 -11.19 17.89 34.63
C SER A 133 -12.65 17.45 34.45
N LEU A 134 -12.89 16.23 33.95
CA LEU A 134 -14.21 15.61 33.77
C LEU A 134 -14.62 14.74 34.97
N SER A 135 -14.04 14.99 36.14
CA SER A 135 -14.35 14.31 37.42
C SER A 135 -14.08 12.82 37.44
N PHE A 136 -13.09 12.36 36.66
CA PHE A 136 -12.44 11.09 36.95
C PHE A 136 -11.47 11.28 38.13
N GLU A 137 -11.56 10.45 39.17
CA GLU A 137 -10.77 10.61 40.41
C GLU A 137 -9.27 10.50 40.17
N SER A 138 -8.83 9.57 39.32
CA SER A 138 -7.42 9.41 38.90
C SER A 138 -7.35 8.64 37.58
N PRO A 139 -7.78 9.26 36.47
CA PRO A 139 -7.77 8.61 35.17
C PRO A 139 -6.33 8.34 34.73
N THR A 140 -6.13 7.26 33.98
CA THR A 140 -4.87 6.99 33.29
C THR A 140 -5.16 6.77 31.82
N PHE A 141 -4.51 7.56 30.96
CA PHE A 141 -4.53 7.35 29.51
C PHE A 141 -3.12 7.02 29.03
N GLN A 142 -2.97 5.94 28.27
CA GLN A 142 -1.69 5.44 27.76
C GLN A 142 -1.81 5.07 26.29
N VAL A 143 -0.74 5.28 25.54
CA VAL A 143 -0.55 4.77 24.18
C VAL A 143 0.31 3.53 24.27
N HIS A 144 -0.31 2.38 24.06
CA HIS A 144 0.39 1.10 24.02
C HIS A 144 0.92 0.85 22.62
N TRP A 145 2.16 0.37 22.51
CA TRP A 145 2.82 0.08 21.24
C TRP A 145 3.03 -1.43 21.10
N GLU A 146 2.60 -2.01 19.98
CA GLU A 146 2.92 -3.40 19.64
C GLU A 146 4.43 -3.53 19.38
N ASP A 147 5.04 -4.59 19.88
CA ASP A 147 6.44 -4.90 19.56
C ASP A 147 6.55 -5.43 18.12
N VAL A 148 7.17 -4.65 17.26
CA VAL A 148 7.34 -4.95 15.84
C VAL A 148 8.82 -4.83 15.49
N SER A 149 9.37 -5.87 14.86
CA SER A 149 10.74 -5.82 14.33
C SER A 149 10.90 -4.64 13.38
N GLN A 150 11.94 -3.82 13.54
CA GLN A 150 12.20 -2.63 12.72
C GLN A 150 13.09 -2.97 11.51
N VAL A 151 12.52 -3.76 10.58
CA VAL A 151 13.18 -4.21 9.35
C VAL A 151 12.34 -3.81 8.13
N PRO A 152 12.91 -3.75 6.91
CA PRO A 152 12.17 -3.36 5.71
C PRO A 152 10.88 -4.16 5.49
N GLU A 153 10.89 -5.46 5.78
CA GLU A 153 9.78 -6.39 5.50
C GLU A 153 8.54 -6.15 6.37
N THR A 154 8.72 -5.55 7.55
CA THR A 154 7.62 -5.23 8.47
C THR A 154 7.13 -3.79 8.30
N LEU A 155 7.83 -2.98 7.50
CA LEU A 155 7.48 -1.59 7.26
C LEU A 155 6.17 -1.50 6.46
N ARG A 156 5.25 -0.68 6.94
CA ARG A 156 4.00 -0.36 6.24
C ARG A 156 4.09 1.03 5.64
N ALA A 157 3.16 1.37 4.75
CA ALA A 157 3.01 2.72 4.21
C ALA A 157 2.86 3.81 5.31
N VAL A 158 2.41 3.42 6.50
CA VAL A 158 2.26 4.30 7.67
C VAL A 158 3.42 4.21 8.67
N GLY A 159 4.53 3.52 8.36
CA GLY A 159 5.64 3.28 9.28
C GLY A 159 5.53 1.95 10.05
N TRP A 160 6.47 1.72 10.98
CA TRP A 160 6.51 0.50 11.79
C TRP A 160 5.52 0.49 12.96
N ASP A 161 5.26 1.67 13.53
CA ASP A 161 4.55 1.74 14.80
C ASP A 161 3.10 1.29 14.68
N ARG A 162 2.66 0.53 15.68
CA ARG A 162 1.28 0.11 15.84
C ARG A 162 0.85 0.49 17.24
N ALA A 163 0.02 1.52 17.33
CA ALA A 163 -0.47 2.07 18.58
C ALA A 163 -1.90 1.63 18.86
N GLU A 164 -2.20 1.37 20.12
CA GLU A 164 -3.54 1.21 20.65
C GLU A 164 -3.70 2.09 21.90
N PHE A 165 -4.86 2.75 22.03
CA PHE A 165 -5.14 3.61 23.18
C PHE A 165 -5.72 2.79 24.33
N TYR A 166 -5.14 3.00 25.50
CA TYR A 166 -5.47 2.34 26.73
C TYR A 166 -5.96 3.36 27.75
N PHE A 167 -6.97 2.96 28.52
CA PHE A 167 -7.60 3.83 29.50
C PHE A 167 -7.98 3.07 30.77
N SER A 168 -7.90 3.76 31.90
CA SER A 168 -8.49 3.38 33.17
C SER A 168 -9.16 4.59 33.82
N ALA A 169 -10.40 4.43 34.28
CA ALA A 169 -11.17 5.50 34.93
C ALA A 169 -10.76 5.70 36.39
N ASN A 170 -10.40 4.61 37.06
CA ASN A 170 -10.24 4.56 38.51
C ASN A 170 -8.83 4.11 38.91
N PRO A 171 -8.28 4.66 40.00
CA PRO A 171 -7.03 4.18 40.55
C PRO A 171 -7.16 2.70 41.00
N GLY A 172 -6.15 1.89 40.67
CA GLY A 172 -6.11 0.45 40.99
C GLY A 172 -6.77 -0.46 39.96
N GLU A 173 -7.49 0.07 38.97
CA GLU A 173 -7.93 -0.72 37.82
C GLU A 173 -6.85 -0.80 36.74
N ALA A 174 -6.68 -1.99 36.16
CA ALA A 174 -5.78 -2.18 35.04
C ALA A 174 -6.26 -1.36 33.83
N VAL A 175 -5.32 -0.68 33.17
CA VAL A 175 -5.58 -0.01 31.89
C VAL A 175 -6.04 -1.03 30.85
N LYS A 176 -7.12 -0.72 30.15
CA LYS A 176 -7.74 -1.60 29.14
C LYS A 176 -7.76 -0.90 27.79
N PRO A 177 -7.73 -1.67 26.69
CA PRO A 177 -7.98 -1.13 25.36
C PRO A 177 -9.27 -0.33 25.31
N PHE A 178 -9.26 0.77 24.57
CA PHE A 178 -10.41 1.65 24.37
C PHE A 178 -11.68 0.89 23.94
N ALA A 179 -11.51 -0.11 23.05
CA ALA A 179 -12.60 -0.94 22.54
C ALA A 179 -13.26 -1.87 23.60
N ARG A 180 -12.63 -2.03 24.78
CA ARG A 180 -13.11 -2.92 25.86
C ARG A 180 -13.61 -2.15 27.09
N ILE A 181 -13.79 -0.84 26.98
CA ILE A 181 -14.40 -0.04 28.05
C ILE A 181 -15.88 -0.44 28.19
N ALA A 182 -16.31 -0.75 29.42
CA ALA A 182 -17.60 -1.37 29.68
C ALA A 182 -18.77 -0.37 29.82
N SER A 183 -18.50 0.91 30.12
CA SER A 183 -19.52 1.93 30.35
C SER A 183 -19.61 2.92 29.18
N GLY A 184 -20.79 3.03 28.55
CA GLY A 184 -21.06 3.98 27.48
C GLY A 184 -20.81 5.43 27.88
N GLY A 185 -21.14 5.80 29.12
CA GLY A 185 -20.91 7.16 29.64
C GLY A 185 -19.44 7.51 29.84
N GLU A 186 -18.62 6.56 30.27
CA GLU A 186 -17.17 6.76 30.39
C GLU A 186 -16.54 6.95 29.01
N LEU A 187 -16.97 6.15 28.04
CA LEU A 187 -16.53 6.26 26.66
C LEU A 187 -16.89 7.63 26.06
N SER A 188 -18.14 8.07 26.22
CA SER A 188 -18.62 9.38 25.75
C SER A 188 -17.84 10.53 26.39
N ARG A 189 -17.52 10.46 27.69
CA ARG A 189 -16.69 11.47 28.36
C ARG A 189 -15.24 11.46 27.89
N LEU A 190 -14.65 10.28 27.63
CA LEU A 190 -13.31 10.19 27.07
C LEU A 190 -13.24 10.78 25.66
N LEU A 191 -14.24 10.48 24.83
CA LEU A 191 -14.35 11.08 23.49
C LEU A 191 -14.55 12.60 23.58
N LEU A 192 -15.30 13.10 24.55
CA LEU A 192 -15.43 14.54 24.80
C LEU A 192 -14.06 15.16 25.12
N ALA A 193 -13.29 14.58 26.05
CA ALA A 193 -11.93 15.04 26.38
C ALA A 193 -11.03 15.07 25.14
N MET A 194 -11.06 13.99 24.34
CA MET A 194 -10.26 13.89 23.12
C MET A 194 -10.67 14.92 22.07
N LYS A 195 -11.99 15.14 21.88
CA LYS A 195 -12.51 16.16 20.97
C LYS A 195 -12.17 17.57 21.42
N CYS A 196 -12.25 17.87 22.72
CA CYS A 196 -11.81 19.17 23.23
C CYS A 196 -10.32 19.41 22.98
N LEU A 197 -9.47 18.42 23.25
CA LEU A 197 -8.03 18.53 23.00
C LEU A 197 -7.68 18.73 21.52
N LEU A 198 -8.46 18.10 20.63
CA LEU A 198 -8.27 18.17 19.17
C LEU A 198 -9.11 19.25 18.48
N ALA A 199 -9.93 20.01 19.20
CA ALA A 199 -11.00 20.85 18.63
C ALA A 199 -10.51 21.90 17.61
N ARG A 200 -9.24 22.30 17.65
CA ARG A 200 -8.66 23.26 16.69
C ARG A 200 -8.09 22.61 15.42
N LYS A 201 -7.90 21.29 15.43
CA LYS A 201 -7.30 20.51 14.34
C LYS A 201 -8.26 19.48 13.74
N ASP A 202 -9.42 19.29 14.36
CA ASP A 202 -10.44 18.38 13.89
C ASP A 202 -11.16 18.96 12.67
N MET A 203 -11.44 18.10 11.69
CA MET A 203 -12.08 18.46 10.41
C MET A 203 -13.60 18.23 10.44
N VAL A 204 -14.12 17.67 11.54
CA VAL A 204 -15.54 17.36 11.69
C VAL A 204 -16.31 18.61 12.13
N GLU A 205 -17.38 18.98 11.44
CA GLU A 205 -18.15 20.19 11.81
C GLU A 205 -19.16 19.93 12.95
N THR A 206 -19.72 18.71 13.03
CA THR A 206 -20.83 18.37 13.92
C THR A 206 -20.53 17.14 14.77
N VAL A 207 -20.77 17.25 16.08
CA VAL A 207 -20.53 16.18 17.06
C VAL A 207 -21.83 15.89 17.82
N ILE A 208 -22.14 14.60 18.02
CA ILE A 208 -23.32 14.15 18.77
C ILE A 208 -22.83 13.37 19.98
N PHE A 209 -23.23 13.81 21.17
CA PHE A 209 -23.02 13.08 22.42
C PHE A 209 -24.35 12.53 22.91
N ASP A 210 -24.37 11.21 23.10
CA ASP A 210 -25.41 10.49 23.83
C ASP A 210 -24.78 9.89 25.10
N GLU A 211 -25.56 9.84 26.18
CA GLU A 211 -25.15 9.28 27.49
C GLU A 211 -23.88 9.88 28.13
N VAL A 212 -23.40 11.05 27.70
CA VAL A 212 -22.23 11.71 28.31
C VAL A 212 -22.47 12.05 29.79
N ASP A 213 -23.74 12.15 30.17
CA ASP A 213 -24.25 12.41 31.50
C ASP A 213 -24.59 11.14 32.31
N SER A 214 -24.29 9.96 31.77
CA SER A 214 -24.55 8.69 32.45
C SER A 214 -23.61 8.49 33.65
N GLY A 215 -24.21 8.19 34.80
CA GLY A 215 -23.49 7.91 36.05
C GLY A 215 -22.83 9.12 36.72
N ILE A 216 -23.19 10.34 36.33
CA ILE A 216 -22.62 11.57 36.92
C ILE A 216 -23.70 12.51 37.48
N GLY A 217 -23.29 13.38 38.38
CA GLY A 217 -24.14 14.41 38.98
C GLY A 217 -23.30 15.50 39.63
N GLY A 218 -23.96 16.58 40.08
CA GLY A 218 -23.29 17.68 40.79
C GLY A 218 -22.14 18.30 39.99
N GLU A 219 -20.97 18.39 40.63
CA GLU A 219 -19.76 19.00 40.05
C GLU A 219 -19.32 18.33 38.74
N ALA A 220 -19.45 17.00 38.64
CA ALA A 220 -19.11 16.25 37.43
C ALA A 220 -20.00 16.63 36.24
N ALA A 221 -21.29 16.83 36.48
CA ALA A 221 -22.22 17.29 35.46
C ALA A 221 -21.91 18.71 34.99
N GLU A 222 -21.48 19.60 35.90
CA GLU A 222 -21.06 20.95 35.54
C GLU A 222 -19.74 20.95 34.75
N ALA A 223 -18.79 20.08 35.10
CA ALA A 223 -17.54 19.92 34.35
C ALA A 223 -17.80 19.48 32.91
N VAL A 224 -18.62 18.45 32.72
CA VAL A 224 -19.06 18.00 31.38
C VAL A 224 -19.77 19.14 30.64
N ALA A 225 -20.68 19.86 31.30
CA ALA A 225 -21.39 20.98 30.68
C ALA A 225 -20.44 22.09 30.20
N ARG A 226 -19.40 22.43 30.98
CA ARG A 226 -18.37 23.40 30.59
C ARG A 226 -17.57 22.90 29.38
N LYS A 227 -17.18 21.62 29.36
CA LYS A 227 -16.42 21.05 28.24
C LYS A 227 -17.23 20.96 26.95
N ILE A 228 -18.52 20.63 27.04
CA ILE A 228 -19.44 20.70 25.89
C ILE A 228 -19.56 22.14 25.37
N GLN A 229 -19.64 23.12 26.27
CA GLN A 229 -19.68 24.53 25.90
C GLN A 229 -18.37 24.97 25.23
N GLU A 230 -17.21 24.57 25.75
CA GLU A 230 -15.89 24.82 25.15
C GLU A 230 -15.82 24.25 23.74
N LEU A 231 -16.21 22.98 23.55
CA LEU A 231 -16.24 22.34 22.24
C LEU A 231 -17.21 23.02 21.26
N SER A 232 -18.33 23.55 21.78
CA SER A 232 -19.35 24.23 20.96
C SER A 232 -18.86 25.54 20.33
N SER A 233 -17.75 26.11 20.82
CA SER A 233 -17.11 27.28 20.21
C SER A 233 -16.43 26.97 18.86
N HIS A 234 -16.17 25.69 18.59
CA HIS A 234 -15.49 25.22 17.38
C HIS A 234 -16.38 24.29 16.54
N HIS A 235 -17.38 23.65 17.15
CA HIS A 235 -18.21 22.61 16.52
C HIS A 235 -19.69 22.82 16.81
N GLN A 236 -20.56 22.33 15.93
CA GLN A 236 -21.96 22.14 16.28
C GLN A 236 -22.10 20.90 17.18
N VAL A 237 -22.52 21.08 18.43
CA VAL A 237 -22.69 19.96 19.38
C VAL A 237 -24.17 19.69 19.65
N PHE A 238 -24.60 18.46 19.40
CA PHE A 238 -25.87 17.93 19.89
C PHE A 238 -25.61 17.08 21.12
N CYS A 239 -26.20 17.44 22.25
CA CYS A 239 -26.12 16.64 23.47
C CYS A 239 -27.52 16.21 23.86
N ILE A 240 -27.72 14.90 24.00
CA ILE A 240 -28.93 14.34 24.60
C ILE A 240 -28.63 14.22 26.10
N THR A 241 -29.45 14.85 26.94
CA THR A 241 -29.20 14.88 28.39
C THR A 241 -30.48 14.96 29.19
N HIS A 242 -30.43 14.40 30.40
CA HIS A 242 -31.46 14.56 31.42
C HIS A 242 -31.00 15.46 32.57
N LEU A 243 -29.75 15.96 32.54
CA LEU A 243 -29.18 16.79 33.60
C LEU A 243 -29.40 18.29 33.31
N PRO A 244 -30.01 19.04 34.25
CA PRO A 244 -30.28 20.47 34.07
C PRO A 244 -29.00 21.30 33.90
N GLN A 245 -27.89 20.88 34.51
CA GLN A 245 -26.59 21.55 34.40
C GLN A 245 -26.09 21.59 32.95
N ILE A 246 -26.26 20.49 32.21
CA ILE A 246 -25.84 20.38 30.81
C ILE A 246 -26.85 21.09 29.90
N ALA A 247 -28.14 20.86 30.10
CA ALA A 247 -29.20 21.49 29.31
C ALA A 247 -29.18 23.03 29.40
N ALA A 248 -28.84 23.59 30.57
CA ALA A 248 -28.74 25.04 30.77
C ALA A 248 -27.61 25.69 29.95
N ARG A 249 -26.53 24.94 29.65
CA ARG A 249 -25.38 25.42 28.86
C ARG A 249 -25.61 25.39 27.34
N GLY A 250 -26.63 24.68 26.86
CA GLY A 250 -26.95 24.66 25.44
C GLY A 250 -27.34 26.04 24.90
N SER A 251 -26.88 26.41 23.71
CA SER A 251 -27.31 27.64 23.02
C SER A 251 -28.78 27.55 22.58
N MET A 252 -29.20 26.34 22.20
CA MET A 252 -30.60 25.99 21.91
C MET A 252 -31.01 24.81 22.79
N HIS A 253 -32.27 24.80 23.22
CA HIS A 253 -32.83 23.72 24.04
C HIS A 253 -34.07 23.16 23.35
N PHE A 254 -34.06 21.85 23.11
CA PHE A 254 -35.17 21.11 22.54
C PHE A 254 -35.72 20.14 23.57
N GLU A 255 -37.02 20.17 23.78
CA GLU A 255 -37.75 19.20 24.60
C GLU A 255 -38.21 18.05 23.70
N VAL A 256 -37.96 16.81 24.12
CA VAL A 256 -38.49 15.61 23.49
C VAL A 256 -39.65 15.08 24.33
N ARG A 257 -40.87 15.10 23.78
CA ARG A 257 -42.07 14.63 24.49
C ARG A 257 -42.90 13.66 23.67
N LYS A 258 -43.55 12.73 24.35
CA LYS A 258 -44.50 11.77 23.77
C LYS A 258 -45.89 12.39 23.76
N MET A 259 -46.57 12.34 22.62
CA MET A 259 -47.97 12.75 22.47
C MET A 259 -48.78 11.63 21.84
N VAL A 260 -50.02 11.43 22.27
CA VAL A 260 -50.92 10.44 21.68
C VAL A 260 -51.76 11.13 20.59
N GLU A 261 -51.56 10.73 19.34
CA GLU A 261 -52.37 11.16 18.20
C GLU A 261 -53.03 9.94 17.58
N ASN A 262 -54.36 9.97 17.42
CA ASN A 262 -55.15 8.86 16.84
C ASN A 262 -54.87 7.49 17.49
N GLY A 263 -54.75 7.47 18.82
CA GLY A 263 -54.48 6.24 19.59
C GLY A 263 -53.07 5.69 19.47
N ARG A 264 -52.13 6.40 18.82
CA ARG A 264 -50.72 6.02 18.74
C ARG A 264 -49.83 7.06 19.41
N THR A 265 -48.87 6.60 20.19
CA THR A 265 -47.83 7.45 20.79
C THR A 265 -46.83 7.87 19.72
N ARG A 266 -46.65 9.18 19.54
CA ARG A 266 -45.65 9.79 18.66
C ARG A 266 -44.70 10.65 19.48
N THR A 267 -43.44 10.65 19.11
CA THR A 267 -42.43 11.54 19.70
C THR A 267 -42.41 12.85 18.93
N LYS A 268 -42.47 13.98 19.63
CA LYS A 268 -42.30 15.31 19.07
C LYS A 268 -41.12 16.01 19.73
N VAL A 269 -40.32 16.67 18.91
CA VAL A 269 -39.20 17.52 19.34
C VAL A 269 -39.63 18.98 19.18
N VAL A 270 -39.56 19.76 20.25
CA VAL A 270 -40.01 21.16 20.26
C VAL A 270 -38.88 22.05 20.76
N ARG A 271 -38.53 23.08 19.98
CA ARG A 271 -37.59 24.11 20.43
C ARG A 271 -38.27 24.99 21.48
N LEU A 272 -37.61 25.17 22.62
CA LEU A 272 -38.13 25.97 23.74
C LEU A 272 -37.77 27.46 23.57
N SER A 273 -38.72 28.36 23.89
CA SER A 273 -38.47 29.79 24.12
C SER A 273 -37.64 30.03 25.39
N GLU A 274 -37.15 31.25 25.62
CA GLU A 274 -36.39 31.55 26.85
C GLU A 274 -37.21 31.28 28.12
N GLU A 275 -38.49 31.62 28.13
CA GLU A 275 -39.40 31.37 29.26
C GLU A 275 -39.65 29.87 29.44
N GLN A 276 -39.87 29.15 28.34
CA GLN A 276 -40.07 27.71 28.35
C GLN A 276 -38.81 26.97 28.81
N ARG A 277 -37.62 27.48 28.47
CA ARG A 277 -36.34 26.94 28.98
C ARG A 277 -36.24 27.05 30.49
N VAL A 278 -36.60 28.19 31.08
CA VAL A 278 -36.59 28.34 32.55
C VAL A 278 -37.53 27.33 33.19
N ALA A 279 -38.76 27.21 32.68
CA ALA A 279 -39.73 26.25 33.19
C ALA A 279 -39.23 24.80 33.09
N GLU A 280 -38.59 24.46 31.96
CA GLU A 280 -38.04 23.12 31.76
C GLU A 280 -36.87 22.81 32.69
N ILE A 281 -35.93 23.74 32.89
CA ILE A 281 -34.83 23.54 33.84
C ILE A 281 -35.36 23.40 35.28
N VAL A 282 -36.39 24.18 35.66
CA VAL A 282 -37.07 24.02 36.96
C VAL A 282 -37.67 22.63 37.10
N ARG A 283 -38.37 22.15 36.06
CA ARG A 283 -38.94 20.80 36.00
C ARG A 283 -37.86 19.72 36.13
N MET A 284 -36.72 19.88 35.46
CA MET A 284 -35.58 18.95 35.55
C MET A 284 -34.93 18.96 36.94
N LEU A 285 -34.92 20.10 37.65
CA LEU A 285 -34.31 20.23 38.98
C LEU A 285 -35.18 19.68 40.11
N ALA A 286 -36.49 19.95 40.11
CA ALA A 286 -37.36 19.66 41.25
C ALA A 286 -38.63 18.86 40.91
N GLY A 287 -38.87 18.54 39.64
CA GLY A 287 -40.11 17.90 39.20
C GLY A 287 -41.33 18.71 39.64
N ASP A 288 -42.25 18.05 40.34
CA ASP A 288 -43.50 18.65 40.83
C ASP A 288 -43.31 19.48 42.12
N SER A 289 -42.14 19.42 42.77
CA SER A 289 -41.84 20.12 44.03
C SER A 289 -41.16 21.48 43.81
N ALA A 290 -41.45 22.15 42.69
CA ALA A 290 -40.82 23.40 42.32
C ALA A 290 -41.15 24.53 43.32
N THR A 291 -40.10 25.21 43.80
CA THR A 291 -40.21 26.38 44.68
C THR A 291 -39.67 27.63 43.99
N GLU A 292 -39.90 28.81 44.58
CA GLU A 292 -39.30 30.06 44.09
C GLU A 292 -37.76 29.99 44.13
N GLN A 293 -37.20 29.28 45.12
CA GLN A 293 -35.77 29.02 45.21
C GLN A 293 -35.26 28.14 44.07
N THR A 294 -36.02 27.10 43.67
CA THR A 294 -35.70 26.28 42.50
C THR A 294 -35.67 27.12 41.23
N ARG A 295 -36.63 28.05 41.08
CA ARG A 295 -36.68 28.98 39.95
C ARG A 295 -35.48 29.91 39.93
N ALA A 296 -35.09 30.45 41.09
CA ALA A 296 -33.89 31.27 41.20
C ALA A 296 -32.63 30.51 40.77
N TRP A 297 -32.47 29.26 41.21
CA TRP A 297 -31.34 28.41 40.83
C TRP A 297 -31.32 28.07 39.33
N ALA A 298 -32.48 27.74 38.75
CA ALA A 298 -32.60 27.51 37.30
C ALA A 298 -32.17 28.74 36.48
N MET A 299 -32.56 29.94 36.92
CA MET A 299 -32.13 31.18 36.29
C MET A 299 -30.63 31.42 36.43
N GLU A 300 -30.02 31.05 37.56
CA GLU A 300 -28.58 31.15 37.76
C GLU A 300 -27.80 30.22 36.82
N LEU A 301 -28.22 28.96 36.66
CA LEU A 301 -27.63 28.01 35.71
C LEU A 301 -27.69 28.55 34.27
N LEU A 302 -28.83 29.11 33.87
CA LEU A 302 -29.00 29.71 32.54
C LEU A 302 -28.17 30.99 32.35
N ARG A 303 -27.97 31.79 33.41
CA ARG A 303 -27.11 32.99 33.36
C ARG A 303 -25.63 32.63 33.25
N GLY A 304 -25.19 31.53 33.88
CA GLY A 304 -23.83 31.03 33.76
C GLY A 304 -23.39 30.80 32.30
N ASN A 305 -24.34 30.50 31.41
CA ASN A 305 -24.12 30.34 29.97
C ASN A 305 -23.78 31.67 29.25
N ARG A 306 -24.42 32.79 29.64
CA ARG A 306 -24.30 34.08 28.94
C ARG A 306 -22.96 34.81 29.18
N ARG A 307 -22.21 34.47 30.23
CA ARG A 307 -20.92 35.14 30.53
C ARG A 307 -19.76 34.68 29.64
N SER A 308 -19.79 33.50 29.04
CA SER A 308 -18.66 32.99 28.24
C SER A 308 -18.75 33.28 26.74
N THR A 309 -19.81 33.94 26.26
CA THR A 309 -20.03 34.28 24.85
C THR A 309 -19.78 35.76 24.54
N ALA A 310 -19.36 36.54 25.54
CA ALA A 310 -19.15 37.99 25.45
C ALA A 310 -17.68 38.44 25.59
N GLU A 311 -16.73 37.50 25.57
CA GLU A 311 -15.28 37.72 25.46
C GLU A 311 -14.76 37.01 24.21
#